data_AF-A0A8W8HWA9-F1
#
_entry.id   AF-A0A8W8HWA9-F1
#
_cell.length_a   1.000
_cell.length_b   1.000
_cell.length_c   1.000
_cell.angle_alpha   90.00
_cell.angle_beta   90.00
_cell.angle_gamma   90.00
#
_symmetry.space_group_name_H-M   'P 1'
#
loop_
_entity.id
_entity.type
_entity.pdbx_description
1 polymer ?
#
loop_
_entity_poly.entity_id
_entity_poly.type
_entity_poly.pdbx_seq_one_letter_code
_entity_poly.pdbx_strand_id
1 'polypeptide(L)'
;MVQKAVSTGQCLYKISSYTSFPMHDFYRCQTCNTTERNAICVNCIKNCHAGHVVEFIRHDRFFCDCGAGTLNNCCQLQGEPTQDTDTLYDSAAPMETHTLRVN
;
A
#
# COMPACT_ATOMS: atom_id res chain seq x y z
N MET A 1 -7.15 12.96 5.78
CA MET A 1 -6.51 11.81 6.47
C MET A 1 -5.21 11.39 5.79
N VAL A 2 -5.23 11.05 4.48
CA VAL A 2 -4.01 10.72 3.71
C VAL A 2 -2.95 11.81 3.77
N GLN A 3 -3.29 13.05 3.38
CA GLN A 3 -2.32 14.16 3.35
C GLN A 3 -1.63 14.35 4.70
N LYS A 4 -2.36 14.20 5.81
CA LYS A 4 -1.79 14.24 7.15
C LYS A 4 -0.80 13.10 7.36
N ALA A 5 -1.19 11.86 7.10
CA ALA A 5 -0.31 10.68 7.25
C ALA A 5 0.94 10.76 6.35
N VAL A 6 0.79 11.25 5.11
CA VAL A 6 1.93 11.53 4.21
C VAL A 6 2.86 12.56 4.85
N SER A 7 2.33 13.70 5.28
CA SER A 7 3.12 14.79 5.88
C SER A 7 3.81 14.41 7.20
N THR A 8 3.24 13.49 7.97
CA THR A 8 3.79 13.02 9.26
C THR A 8 4.69 11.79 9.11
N GLY A 9 4.96 11.34 7.89
CA GLY A 9 5.84 10.19 7.64
C GLY A 9 5.25 8.83 8.04
N GLN A 10 3.92 8.73 8.23
CA GLN A 10 3.28 7.49 8.66
C GLN A 10 3.04 6.53 7.48
N CYS A 11 3.13 5.22 7.73
CA CYS A 11 2.68 4.24 6.74
C CYS A 11 1.17 4.42 6.49
N LEU A 12 0.76 4.44 5.22
CA LEU A 12 -0.65 4.62 4.89
C LEU A 12 -1.51 3.42 5.30
N TYR A 13 -0.90 2.24 5.54
CA TYR A 13 -1.58 1.11 6.17
C TYR A 13 -2.29 1.50 7.49
N LYS A 14 -1.73 2.44 8.27
CA LYS A 14 -2.32 2.91 9.55
C LYS A 14 -3.66 3.62 9.39
N ILE A 15 -3.95 4.14 8.21
CA ILE A 15 -5.19 4.87 7.91
C ILE A 15 -6.07 4.13 6.89
N SER A 16 -5.55 3.04 6.31
CA SER A 16 -6.32 2.10 5.52
C SER A 16 -7.18 1.27 6.47
N SER A 17 -8.50 1.32 6.30
CA SER A 17 -9.45 0.51 7.06
C SER A 17 -10.30 -0.28 6.08
N TYR A 18 -10.87 -1.42 6.50
CA TYR A 18 -11.72 -2.26 5.65
C TYR A 18 -12.86 -1.50 4.94
N THR A 19 -13.35 -0.41 5.55
CA THR A 19 -14.53 0.34 5.07
C THR A 19 -14.19 1.67 4.42
N SER A 20 -12.95 2.16 4.52
CA SER A 20 -12.53 3.39 3.85
C SER A 20 -11.07 3.34 3.40
N PHE A 21 -10.91 3.35 2.08
CA PHE A 21 -9.62 3.45 1.40
C PHE A 21 -9.55 4.80 0.72
N PRO A 22 -8.92 5.80 1.34
CA PRO A 22 -8.68 7.04 0.64
C PRO A 22 -7.69 6.77 -0.51
N MET A 23 -7.98 7.31 -1.70
CA MET A 23 -7.10 7.14 -2.85
C MET A 23 -5.76 7.85 -2.60
N HIS A 24 -4.68 7.19 -2.99
CA HIS A 24 -3.32 7.68 -2.85
C HIS A 24 -2.39 6.99 -3.86
N ASP A 25 -1.17 7.51 -4.02
CA ASP A 25 -0.18 6.95 -4.94
C ASP A 25 0.44 5.67 -4.37
N PHE A 26 0.41 4.57 -5.13
CA PHE A 26 1.26 3.41 -4.84
C PHE A 26 2.39 3.24 -5.83
N TYR A 27 3.38 2.53 -5.32
CA TYR A 27 4.63 2.24 -5.96
C TYR A 27 4.93 0.75 -5.84
N ARG A 28 5.75 0.26 -6.77
CA ARG A 28 6.38 -1.07 -6.74
C ARG A 28 7.87 -0.91 -6.45
N CYS A 29 8.46 -1.88 -5.76
CA CYS A 29 9.89 -1.93 -5.48
C CYS A 29 10.54 -3.12 -6.20
N GLN A 30 11.25 -2.86 -7.29
CA GLN A 30 11.88 -3.88 -8.12
C GLN A 30 13.04 -4.57 -7.38
N THR A 31 13.82 -3.83 -6.59
CA THR A 31 14.92 -4.39 -5.78
C THR A 31 14.44 -5.44 -4.76
N CYS A 32 13.19 -5.34 -4.31
CA CYS A 32 12.61 -6.28 -3.35
C CYS A 32 11.86 -7.43 -4.04
N ASN A 33 11.95 -7.55 -5.37
CA ASN A 33 11.21 -8.51 -6.18
C ASN A 33 9.69 -8.47 -5.92
N THR A 34 9.14 -7.27 -5.69
CA THR A 34 7.70 -7.12 -5.53
C THR A 34 6.97 -7.36 -6.86
N THR A 35 5.82 -8.03 -6.79
CA THR A 35 5.00 -8.40 -7.94
C THR A 35 3.96 -7.34 -8.25
N GLU A 36 3.16 -7.54 -9.30
CA GLU A 36 2.03 -6.67 -9.64
C GLU A 36 0.91 -6.66 -8.59
N ARG A 37 0.92 -7.63 -7.66
CA ARG A 37 -0.03 -7.69 -6.54
C ARG A 37 0.39 -6.84 -5.34
N ASN A 38 1.61 -6.31 -5.35
CA ASN A 38 2.13 -5.54 -4.24
C ASN A 38 2.02 -4.04 -4.50
N ALA A 39 1.63 -3.29 -3.46
CA ALA A 39 1.50 -1.85 -3.45
C ALA A 39 2.18 -1.26 -2.21
N ILE A 40 3.13 -0.36 -2.42
CA ILE A 40 3.88 0.30 -1.33
C ILE A 40 3.54 1.79 -1.34
N CYS A 41 3.20 2.34 -0.17
CA CYS A 41 2.88 3.76 -0.06
C CYS A 41 4.12 4.65 -0.20
N VAL A 42 3.89 5.93 -0.53
CA VAL A 42 4.95 6.93 -0.74
C VAL A 42 5.94 7.03 0.42
N ASN A 43 5.48 6.93 1.67
CA ASN A 43 6.35 7.04 2.84
C ASN A 43 7.23 5.80 3.02
N CYS A 44 6.69 4.60 2.78
CA CYS A 44 7.47 3.36 2.83
C CYS A 44 8.53 3.33 1.72
N ILE A 45 8.22 3.81 0.51
CA ILE A 45 9.24 3.92 -0.55
C ILE A 45 10.37 4.88 -0.15
N LYS A 46 10.05 6.01 0.46
CA LYS A 46 11.05 7.01 0.88
C LYS A 46 11.90 6.58 2.08
N ASN A 47 11.40 5.66 2.91
CA ASN A 47 12.07 5.26 4.16
C ASN A 47 12.48 3.78 4.12
N CYS A 48 11.53 2.85 4.15
CA CYS A 48 11.80 1.40 4.21
C CYS A 48 12.43 0.84 2.93
N HIS A 49 12.20 1.50 1.78
CA HIS A 49 12.79 1.12 0.49
C HIS A 49 13.68 2.26 -0.06
N ALA A 50 14.26 3.07 0.82
CA ALA A 50 15.19 4.12 0.43
C ALA A 50 16.40 3.51 -0.30
N GLY A 51 16.75 4.07 -1.46
CA GLY A 51 17.86 3.57 -2.28
C GLY A 51 17.52 2.36 -3.15
N HIS A 52 16.28 1.86 -3.12
CA HIS A 52 15.84 0.81 -4.03
C HIS A 52 15.37 1.37 -5.38
N VAL A 53 15.34 0.50 -6.38
CA VAL A 53 14.71 0.77 -7.69
C VAL A 53 13.21 0.62 -7.53
N VAL A 54 12.49 1.73 -7.74
CA VAL A 54 11.05 1.84 -7.48
C VAL A 54 10.34 2.45 -8.67
N GLU A 55 9.06 2.14 -8.81
CA GLU A 55 8.23 2.54 -9.94
C GLU A 55 6.88 3.03 -9.42
N PHE A 56 6.41 4.19 -9.90
CA PHE A 56 5.04 4.63 -9.66
C PHE A 56 4.09 3.83 -10.54
N ILE A 57 2.99 3.33 -9.96
CA ILE A 57 2.03 2.51 -10.70
C ILE A 57 0.78 3.31 -11.06
N ARG A 58 0.04 3.81 -10.06
CA ARG A 58 -1.18 4.62 -10.25
C ARG A 58 -1.64 5.23 -8.91
N HIS A 59 -2.63 6.11 -9.00
CA HIS A 59 -3.37 6.64 -7.86
C HIS A 59 -4.66 5.83 -7.66
N ASP A 60 -4.75 5.05 -6.58
CA ASP A 60 -5.88 4.13 -6.34
C ASP A 60 -6.07 3.83 -4.84
N ARG A 61 -7.09 3.03 -4.55
CA ARG A 61 -7.39 2.45 -3.23
C ARG A 61 -6.58 1.16 -3.04
N PHE A 62 -5.70 1.14 -2.05
CA PHE A 62 -4.90 -0.04 -1.71
C PHE A 62 -4.48 -0.02 -0.23
N PHE A 63 -3.95 -1.16 0.25
CA PHE A 63 -3.22 -1.25 1.52
C PHE A 63 -1.72 -1.31 1.24
N CYS A 64 -0.92 -0.64 2.07
CA CYS A 64 0.54 -0.73 1.92
C CYS A 64 1.04 -2.11 2.38
N ASP A 65 1.54 -2.93 1.46
CA ASP A 65 2.11 -4.27 1.73
C ASP A 65 3.31 -4.25 2.68
N CYS A 66 4.14 -3.19 2.58
CA CYS A 66 5.20 -2.98 3.55
C CYS A 66 4.61 -2.85 4.95
N GLY A 67 3.55 -2.05 5.10
CA GLY A 67 2.79 -1.94 6.34
C GLY A 67 2.22 -3.29 6.78
N ALA A 68 1.50 -3.98 5.91
CA ALA A 68 0.88 -5.27 6.21
C ALA A 68 1.87 -6.38 6.63
N GLY A 69 3.17 -6.18 6.44
CA GLY A 69 4.19 -7.18 6.76
C GLY A 69 4.23 -8.34 5.76
N THR A 70 3.72 -8.13 4.54
CA THR A 70 3.69 -9.13 3.46
C THR A 70 4.95 -9.12 2.60
N LEU A 71 5.90 -8.21 2.90
CA LEU A 71 7.18 -8.09 2.20
C LEU A 71 8.34 -8.55 3.09
N ASN A 72 9.47 -8.89 2.46
CA ASN A 72 10.70 -9.26 3.18
C ASN A 72 11.31 -8.12 4.02
N ASN A 73 10.86 -6.88 3.85
CA ASN A 73 11.33 -5.72 4.60
C ASN A 73 10.38 -5.39 5.75
N CYS A 74 10.91 -5.21 6.96
CA CYS A 74 10.14 -4.75 8.10
C CYS A 74 9.79 -3.26 7.97
N CYS A 75 8.50 -2.92 8.04
CA CYS A 75 8.05 -1.53 8.04
C CYS A 75 8.45 -0.81 9.33
N GLN A 76 9.17 0.30 9.19
CA GLN A 76 9.58 1.15 10.31
C GLN A 76 8.56 2.26 10.63
N LEU A 77 7.48 2.36 9.85
CA LEU A 77 6.52 3.47 9.89
C LEU A 77 5.14 3.07 10.47
N GLN A 78 5.00 1.83 10.93
CA GLN A 78 3.80 1.32 11.62
C GLN A 78 3.72 1.84 13.07
N GLY A 79 4.84 2.05 13.76
CA GLY A 79 4.86 2.37 15.20
C GLY A 79 4.39 1.19 16.06
N GLU A 80 3.99 1.44 17.32
CA GLU A 80 3.39 0.41 18.18
C GLU A 80 2.17 -0.22 17.48
N PRO A 81 2.01 -1.56 17.53
CA PRO A 81 0.91 -2.25 16.88
C PRO A 81 -0.40 -1.74 17.45
N THR A 82 -1.17 -1.01 16.64
CA THR A 82 -2.57 -0.78 16.97
C THR A 82 -3.26 -2.14 16.90
N GLN A 83 -3.62 -2.66 18.07
CA GLN A 83 -4.54 -3.79 18.18
C GLN A 83 -5.74 -3.53 17.25
N ASP A 84 -6.18 -4.57 16.56
CA ASP A 84 -7.40 -4.62 15.74
C ASP A 84 -7.27 -4.16 14.27
N THR A 85 -6.48 -4.88 13.47
CA THR A 85 -6.87 -5.18 12.08
C THR A 85 -6.78 -6.68 11.87
N ASP A 86 -7.73 -7.38 12.50
CA ASP A 86 -7.84 -8.83 12.49
C ASP A 86 -8.02 -9.34 11.04
N THR A 87 -7.07 -10.19 10.64
CA THR A 87 -7.18 -11.37 9.77
C THR A 87 -8.25 -11.41 8.67
N LEU A 88 -7.84 -11.12 7.42
CA LEU A 88 -8.10 -11.88 6.18
C LEU A 88 -7.90 -10.93 4.96
N TYR A 89 -6.66 -10.61 4.63
CA TYR A 89 -6.35 -10.13 3.28
C TYR A 89 -6.12 -11.36 2.40
N ASP A 90 -7.23 -12.00 2.02
CA ASP A 90 -7.19 -12.94 0.91
C ASP A 90 -6.96 -12.11 -0.37
N SER A 91 -6.03 -12.56 -1.20
CA SER A 91 -5.44 -11.79 -2.28
C SER A 91 -6.44 -11.49 -3.40
N ALA A 92 -7.37 -10.56 -3.18
CA ALA A 92 -8.36 -10.18 -4.17
C ALA A 92 -7.66 -9.54 -5.37
N ALA A 93 -7.74 -10.22 -6.52
CA ALA A 93 -7.27 -9.72 -7.80
C ALA A 93 -7.94 -8.37 -8.12
N PRO A 94 -7.25 -7.44 -8.82
CA PRO A 94 -7.84 -6.18 -9.21
C PRO A 94 -9.14 -6.44 -9.99
N MET A 95 -10.22 -5.81 -9.52
CA MET A 95 -11.54 -5.92 -10.14
C MET A 95 -11.47 -5.48 -11.60
N GLU A 96 -11.77 -6.41 -12.51
CA GLU A 96 -11.84 -6.14 -13.94
C GLU A 96 -12.90 -5.06 -14.20
N THR A 97 -12.47 -3.97 -14.85
CA THR A 97 -13.38 -2.93 -15.33
C THR A 97 -14.17 -3.52 -16.49
N HIS A 98 -15.40 -3.96 -16.22
CA HIS A 98 -16.35 -4.32 -17.27
C HIS A 98 -16.63 -3.09 -18.14
N THR A 99 -16.01 -3.06 -19.32
CA THR A 99 -16.41 -2.15 -20.39
C THR A 99 -17.75 -2.65 -20.93
N LEU A 100 -18.84 -1.94 -20.60
CA LEU A 100 -20.15 -2.16 -21.19
C LEU A 100 -20.05 -1.93 -22.70
N ARG A 101 -20.11 -3.01 -23.50
CA ARG A 101 -20.43 -2.91 -24.92
C ARG A 101 -21.94 -2.65 -25.02
N VAL A 102 -22.30 -1.40 -25.30
CA VAL A 102 -23.64 -1.04 -25.74
C VAL A 102 -23.82 -1.67 -27.12
N ASN A 103 -24.84 -2.51 -27.25
CA ASN A 103 -25.21 -3.16 -28.50
C ASN A 103 -26.17 -2.30 -29.31
#